data_AF-A0A183DNK0-F1
#
_entry.id   AF-A0A183DNK0-F1
#
_cell.length_a   1.000
_cell.length_b   1.000
_cell.length_c   1.000
_cell.angle_alpha   90.00
_cell.angle_beta   90.00
_cell.angle_gamma   90.00
#
_symmetry.space_group_name_H-M   'P 1'
#
loop_
_entity.id
_entity.type
_entity.pdbx_description
1 polymer ?
#
loop_
_entity_poly.entity_id
_entity_poly.type
_entity_poly.pdbx_seq_one_letter_code
_entity_poly.pdbx_strand_id
1 'polypeptide(L)'
;MLAGVHYDDMVRRERAACACCSMGRLVFAAFTFWILIFLYLAISLFTVQLREKDTNEQKDFSMEHERAAQDLMKLRRENDGLRKLLRKETQKKIEIKKKYEHVRAKLTNAWEKRQKTDRRAGTSLDDAFGQEALHPHFSTEYEMARRAVHNSIWELYYYLNSQFSWHKNLPFENHARNQMLSLLGQSAALGNIDSADYWRTKELANISANFHEYFNKMQNPDDCQAVRILTCDLNKRCGFGCQLHHVAYCFIVAYGSNRTLVLTYDGRSWNYASRGWNYAFLPISKCSFSQIFKPNEKQEDWTLSGDMRNSRILQLPVVDSLSDRPSYLPLAIPQSISNELLKLHSNPPAFFLSQVSLLLKFCMIPLNFFNGETDVLEAPMISGDRFQAGGLGTVKLTSYFKESSSIVA
;
A
#
# COMPACT_ATOMS: atom_id res chain seq x y z
N MET A 1 44.50 45.97 -101.94
CA MET A 1 44.75 47.12 -101.05
C MET A 1 44.48 46.67 -99.63
N LEU A 2 45.49 46.81 -98.75
CA LEU A 2 45.45 46.81 -97.27
C LEU A 2 45.03 45.48 -96.59
N ALA A 3 45.93 44.68 -96.00
CA ALA A 3 46.65 44.82 -94.70
C ALA A 3 46.10 43.73 -93.75
N GLY A 4 46.87 42.70 -93.35
CA GLY A 4 47.71 42.63 -92.12
C GLY A 4 46.81 42.41 -90.88
N VAL A 5 46.99 41.46 -89.95
CA VAL A 5 48.15 40.90 -89.22
C VAL A 5 47.55 39.72 -88.38
N HIS A 6 48.01 38.46 -88.47
CA HIS A 6 49.18 37.79 -87.87
C HIS A 6 48.94 37.17 -86.47
N TYR A 7 49.47 35.95 -86.30
CA TYR A 7 50.02 35.38 -85.06
C TYR A 7 49.03 34.74 -84.05
N ASP A 8 48.82 33.42 -84.09
CA ASP A 8 49.60 32.46 -83.28
C ASP A 8 48.98 31.06 -83.39
N ASP A 9 49.48 30.29 -84.33
CA ASP A 9 49.23 28.85 -84.49
C ASP A 9 50.56 28.14 -84.22
N MET A 10 51.03 28.21 -82.97
CA MET A 10 52.15 27.42 -82.47
C MET A 10 52.32 27.69 -80.97
N VAL A 11 51.68 26.88 -80.12
CA VAL A 11 52.23 26.46 -78.81
C VAL A 11 51.26 25.51 -78.09
N ARG A 12 51.73 24.26 -77.97
CA ARG A 12 51.43 23.33 -76.87
C ARG A 12 50.02 22.72 -76.82
N ARG A 13 49.80 21.86 -77.81
CA ARG A 13 49.27 20.49 -77.68
C ARG A 13 50.03 19.61 -76.63
N GLU A 14 50.35 20.13 -75.44
CA GLU A 14 51.24 19.44 -74.49
C GLU A 14 50.93 19.64 -72.99
N ARG A 15 49.66 19.85 -72.62
CA ARG A 15 49.23 19.75 -71.19
C ARG A 15 47.96 18.92 -71.00
N ALA A 16 47.82 17.85 -71.78
CA ALA A 16 46.92 16.75 -71.49
C ALA A 16 47.68 15.67 -70.68
N ALA A 17 48.12 16.00 -69.46
CA ALA A 17 48.56 15.01 -68.47
C ALA A 17 48.63 15.66 -67.08
N CYS A 18 48.13 14.93 -66.07
CA CYS A 18 48.34 15.18 -64.63
C CYS A 18 47.56 16.31 -63.94
N ALA A 19 46.24 16.11 -63.76
CA ALA A 19 45.52 16.64 -62.60
C ALA A 19 44.63 15.59 -61.88
N CYS A 20 44.24 14.50 -62.55
CA CYS A 20 43.40 13.44 -61.95
C CYS A 20 44.15 12.43 -61.05
N CYS A 21 45.48 12.37 -61.07
CA CYS A 21 46.24 11.37 -60.28
C CYS A 21 46.73 11.86 -58.90
N SER A 22 46.55 13.14 -58.55
CA SER A 22 47.04 13.72 -57.29
C SER A 22 46.02 13.60 -56.15
N MET A 23 44.74 13.86 -56.42
CA MET A 23 43.67 13.79 -55.42
C MET A 23 43.43 12.37 -54.88
N GLY A 24 43.51 11.35 -55.74
CA GLY A 24 43.33 9.96 -55.30
C GLY A 24 44.40 9.49 -54.30
N ARG A 25 45.65 9.95 -54.44
CA ARG A 25 46.74 9.57 -53.52
C ARG A 25 46.60 10.22 -52.14
N LEU A 26 46.11 11.47 -52.09
CA LEU A 26 45.82 12.17 -50.84
C LEU A 26 44.67 11.52 -50.06
N VAL A 27 43.60 11.12 -50.76
CA VAL A 27 42.46 10.44 -50.13
C VAL A 27 42.87 9.06 -49.60
N PHE A 28 43.65 8.29 -50.36
CA PHE A 28 44.17 7.00 -49.89
C PHE A 28 45.09 7.15 -48.67
N ALA A 29 45.98 8.14 -48.66
CA ALA A 29 46.87 8.40 -47.52
C ALA A 29 46.09 8.84 -46.27
N ALA A 30 45.05 9.65 -46.42
CA ALA A 30 44.19 10.04 -45.29
C ALA A 30 43.42 8.82 -44.74
N PHE A 31 42.93 7.93 -45.61
CA PHE A 31 42.21 6.74 -45.21
C PHE A 31 43.09 5.72 -44.49
N THR A 32 44.32 5.50 -44.97
CA THR A 32 45.29 4.61 -44.29
C THR A 32 45.71 5.16 -42.94
N PHE A 33 45.92 6.47 -42.81
CA PHE A 33 46.21 7.11 -41.54
C PHE A 33 45.05 6.95 -40.54
N TRP A 34 43.81 7.09 -41.00
CA TRP A 34 42.61 6.91 -40.17
C TRP A 34 42.46 5.47 -39.67
N ILE A 35 42.72 4.48 -40.53
CA ILE A 35 42.71 3.06 -40.15
C ILE A 35 43.77 2.77 -39.09
N LEU A 36 44.98 3.33 -39.22
CA LEU A 36 46.05 3.12 -38.24
C LEU A 36 45.70 3.71 -36.87
N ILE A 37 45.03 4.85 -36.82
CA ILE A 37 44.51 5.42 -35.56
C ILE A 37 43.46 4.50 -34.94
N PHE A 38 42.51 4.01 -35.74
CA PHE A 38 41.49 3.07 -35.25
C PHE A 38 42.10 1.77 -34.73
N LEU A 39 43.10 1.24 -35.43
CA LEU A 39 43.81 0.03 -35.00
C LEU A 39 44.57 0.27 -33.70
N TYR A 40 45.25 1.41 -33.56
CA TYR A 40 45.96 1.79 -32.35
C TYR A 40 45.00 1.94 -31.15
N LEU A 41 43.86 2.60 -31.34
CA LEU A 41 42.83 2.75 -30.30
C LEU A 41 42.21 1.40 -29.92
N ALA A 42 41.97 0.51 -30.88
CA ALA A 42 41.45 -0.83 -30.62
C ALA A 42 42.43 -1.69 -29.81
N ILE A 43 43.73 -1.65 -30.16
CA ILE A 43 44.77 -2.39 -29.43
C ILE A 43 44.98 -1.79 -28.03
N SER A 44 44.97 -0.46 -27.90
CA SER A 44 45.01 0.24 -26.61
C SER A 44 43.87 -0.19 -25.69
N LEU A 45 42.63 -0.20 -26.19
CA LEU A 45 41.46 -0.64 -25.41
C LEU A 45 41.55 -2.13 -25.03
N PHE A 46 42.00 -2.99 -25.93
CA PHE A 46 42.16 -4.43 -25.64
C PHE A 46 43.27 -4.71 -24.63
N THR A 47 44.40 -3.99 -24.70
CA THR A 47 45.52 -4.17 -23.76
C THR A 47 45.20 -3.64 -22.36
N VAL A 48 44.36 -2.60 -22.25
CA VAL A 48 43.83 -2.14 -20.96
C VAL A 48 42.87 -3.18 -20.35
N GLN A 49 41.97 -3.76 -21.16
CA GLN A 49 41.04 -4.79 -20.67
C GLN A 49 41.72 -6.13 -20.29
N LEU A 50 42.82 -6.50 -20.95
CA LEU A 50 43.55 -7.72 -20.62
C LEU A 50 44.40 -7.59 -19.35
N ARG A 51 44.90 -6.37 -19.06
CA ARG A 51 45.75 -6.09 -17.90
C ARG A 51 44.98 -6.00 -16.56
N GLU A 52 43.66 -5.80 -16.62
CA GLU A 52 42.78 -5.80 -15.43
C GLU A 52 42.44 -7.21 -14.94
N LYS A 53 42.64 -8.24 -15.78
CA LYS A 53 42.09 -9.58 -15.55
C LYS A 53 43.04 -10.60 -14.89
N ASP A 54 44.25 -10.21 -14.48
CA ASP A 54 45.27 -11.20 -14.11
C ASP A 54 45.35 -11.51 -12.60
N THR A 55 44.92 -12.74 -12.29
CA THR A 55 45.26 -13.62 -11.15
C THR A 55 44.84 -13.28 -9.71
N ASN A 56 44.71 -12.01 -9.31
CA ASN A 56 44.33 -11.69 -7.92
C ASN A 56 42.80 -11.62 -7.71
N GLU A 57 42.05 -11.01 -8.64
CA GLU A 57 40.57 -10.96 -8.58
C GLU A 57 39.92 -12.35 -8.71
N GLN A 58 40.44 -13.24 -9.53
CA GLN A 58 39.87 -14.59 -9.71
C GLN A 58 39.95 -15.43 -8.42
N LYS A 59 41.04 -15.29 -7.64
CA LYS A 59 41.20 -15.97 -6.35
C LYS A 59 40.33 -15.35 -5.27
N ASP A 60 40.25 -14.02 -5.22
CA ASP A 60 39.43 -13.32 -4.24
C ASP A 60 37.93 -13.57 -4.48
N PHE A 61 37.51 -13.54 -5.75
CA PHE A 61 36.15 -13.88 -6.17
C PHE A 61 35.79 -15.33 -5.84
N SER A 62 36.71 -16.28 -6.03
CA SER A 62 36.48 -17.68 -5.65
C SER A 62 36.32 -17.85 -4.14
N MET A 63 37.15 -17.18 -3.33
CA MET A 63 37.03 -17.23 -1.87
C MET A 63 35.77 -16.53 -1.36
N GLU A 64 35.38 -15.42 -1.97
CA GLU A 64 34.16 -14.68 -1.62
C GLU A 64 32.90 -15.48 -1.97
N HIS A 65 32.88 -16.14 -3.13
CA HIS A 65 31.77 -17.00 -3.54
C HIS A 65 31.62 -18.22 -2.63
N GLU A 66 32.73 -18.78 -2.14
CA GLU A 66 32.69 -19.91 -1.21
C GLU A 66 32.23 -19.48 0.20
N ARG A 67 32.62 -18.30 0.67
CA ARG A 67 32.05 -17.69 1.90
C ARG A 67 30.56 -17.41 1.75
N ALA A 68 30.13 -16.83 0.62
CA ALA A 68 28.72 -16.58 0.34
C ALA A 68 27.89 -17.88 0.32
N ALA A 69 28.45 -18.96 -0.22
CA ALA A 69 27.82 -20.27 -0.19
C ALA A 69 27.69 -20.84 1.24
N GLN A 70 28.72 -20.68 2.08
CA GLN A 70 28.67 -21.10 3.49
C GLN A 70 27.66 -20.29 4.29
N ASP A 71 27.60 -18.97 4.09
CA ASP A 71 26.61 -18.10 4.72
C ASP A 71 25.19 -18.44 4.29
N LEU A 72 24.97 -18.76 3.01
CA LEU A 72 23.68 -19.27 2.52
C LEU A 72 23.28 -20.58 3.18
N MET A 73 24.22 -21.51 3.38
CA MET A 73 23.95 -22.76 4.09
C MET A 73 23.63 -22.54 5.57
N LYS A 74 24.28 -21.57 6.21
CA LYS A 74 24.00 -21.19 7.61
C LYS A 74 22.62 -20.55 7.73
N LEU A 75 22.31 -19.57 6.88
CA LEU A 75 20.99 -18.93 6.81
C LEU A 75 19.89 -19.94 6.51
N ARG A 76 20.12 -20.90 5.62
CA ARG A 76 19.16 -21.97 5.34
C ARG A 76 18.88 -22.82 6.58
N ARG A 77 19.91 -23.21 7.33
CA ARG A 77 19.77 -23.96 8.59
C ARG A 77 19.01 -23.17 9.65
N GLU A 78 19.31 -21.89 9.80
CA GLU A 78 18.60 -21.01 10.74
C GLU A 78 17.13 -20.85 10.35
N ASN A 79 16.84 -20.64 9.06
CA ASN A 79 15.48 -20.52 8.54
C ASN A 79 14.68 -21.83 8.73
N ASP A 80 15.31 -22.99 8.50
CA ASP A 80 14.69 -24.29 8.77
C ASP A 80 14.43 -24.52 10.27
N GLY A 81 15.33 -24.03 11.15
CA GLY A 81 15.13 -24.02 12.60
C GLY A 81 13.95 -23.16 13.02
N LEU A 82 13.87 -21.93 12.50
CA LEU A 82 12.77 -21.00 12.75
C LEU A 82 11.44 -21.58 12.25
N ARG A 83 11.41 -22.17 11.05
CA ARG A 83 10.21 -22.85 10.51
C ARG A 83 9.72 -23.97 11.43
N LYS A 84 10.63 -24.73 12.06
CA LYS A 84 10.25 -25.77 13.03
C LYS A 84 9.66 -25.16 14.30
N LEU A 85 10.23 -24.08 14.82
CA LEU A 85 9.71 -23.37 15.99
C LEU A 85 8.34 -22.76 15.71
N LEU A 86 8.18 -22.11 14.56
CA LEU A 86 6.89 -21.56 14.11
C LEU A 86 5.82 -22.65 14.00
N ARG A 87 6.13 -23.80 13.40
CA ARG A 87 5.18 -24.94 13.34
C ARG A 87 4.77 -25.42 14.73
N LYS A 88 5.69 -25.49 15.68
CA LYS A 88 5.38 -25.86 17.07
C LYS A 88 4.46 -24.83 17.74
N GLU A 89 4.73 -23.55 17.52
CA GLU A 89 3.93 -22.46 18.09
C GLU A 89 2.53 -22.39 17.46
N THR A 90 2.43 -22.54 16.14
CA THR A 90 1.15 -22.65 15.43
C THR A 90 0.35 -23.85 15.93
N GLN A 91 1.00 -25.00 16.14
CA GLN A 91 0.32 -26.19 16.69
C GLN A 91 -0.22 -25.93 18.10
N LYS A 92 0.54 -25.27 18.97
CA LYS A 92 0.07 -24.86 20.30
C LYS A 92 -1.12 -23.90 20.20
N LYS A 93 -1.07 -22.91 19.30
CA LYS A 93 -2.18 -21.97 19.07
C LYS A 93 -3.44 -22.71 18.60
N ILE A 94 -3.31 -23.67 17.69
CA ILE A 94 -4.43 -24.53 17.25
C ILE A 94 -4.99 -25.34 18.41
N GLU A 95 -4.14 -25.89 19.27
CA GLU A 95 -4.59 -26.65 20.45
C GLU A 95 -5.33 -25.77 21.46
N ILE A 96 -4.83 -24.56 21.72
CA ILE A 96 -5.50 -23.56 22.56
C ILE A 96 -6.83 -23.14 21.93
N LYS A 97 -6.87 -22.89 20.62
CA LYS A 97 -8.10 -22.54 19.89
C LYS A 97 -9.14 -23.67 19.99
N LYS A 98 -8.74 -24.93 19.82
CA LYS A 98 -9.63 -26.09 20.00
C LYS A 98 -10.17 -26.19 21.43
N LYS A 99 -9.33 -25.96 22.44
CA LYS A 99 -9.77 -25.90 23.85
C LYS A 99 -10.79 -24.77 24.06
N TYR A 100 -10.52 -23.59 23.50
CA TYR A 100 -11.42 -22.45 23.57
C TYR A 100 -12.76 -22.71 22.88
N GLU A 101 -12.74 -23.28 21.66
CA GLU A 101 -13.94 -23.66 20.91
C GLU A 101 -14.75 -24.75 21.62
N HIS A 102 -14.09 -25.71 22.27
CA HIS A 102 -14.76 -26.72 23.08
C HIS A 102 -15.47 -26.11 24.30
N VAL A 103 -14.79 -25.22 25.03
CA VAL A 103 -15.39 -24.48 26.16
C VAL A 103 -16.55 -23.62 25.68
N ARG A 104 -16.38 -22.92 24.54
CA ARG A 104 -17.42 -22.12 23.91
C ARG A 104 -18.65 -22.96 23.55
N ALA A 105 -18.48 -24.09 22.87
CA ALA A 105 -19.59 -24.97 22.52
C ALA A 105 -20.32 -25.51 23.75
N LYS A 106 -19.58 -25.82 24.83
CA LYS A 106 -20.16 -26.25 26.11
C LYS A 106 -21.00 -25.13 26.76
N LEU A 107 -20.51 -23.88 26.73
CA LEU A 107 -21.24 -22.71 27.23
C LEU A 107 -22.49 -22.42 26.38
N THR A 108 -22.38 -22.43 25.06
CA THR A 108 -23.52 -22.22 24.16
C THR A 108 -24.60 -23.30 24.34
N ASN A 109 -24.22 -24.57 24.42
CA ASN A 109 -25.15 -25.66 24.65
C ASN A 109 -25.81 -25.58 26.03
N ALA A 110 -25.08 -25.15 27.07
CA ALA A 110 -25.64 -24.91 28.39
C ALA A 110 -26.65 -23.74 28.36
N TRP A 111 -26.35 -22.69 27.59
CA TRP A 111 -27.20 -21.52 27.43
C TRP A 111 -28.49 -21.86 26.67
N GLU A 112 -28.41 -22.60 25.56
CA GLU A 112 -29.59 -23.08 24.81
C GLU A 112 -30.48 -24.03 25.62
N LYS A 113 -29.85 -24.91 26.43
CA LYS A 113 -30.58 -25.82 27.32
C LYS A 113 -31.33 -25.04 28.40
N ARG A 114 -30.72 -23.99 28.94
CA ARG A 114 -31.32 -23.09 29.95
C ARG A 114 -32.46 -22.26 29.36
N GLN A 115 -32.30 -21.74 28.14
CA GLN A 115 -33.34 -20.99 27.44
C GLN A 115 -34.58 -21.85 27.10
N LYS A 116 -34.38 -23.14 26.81
CA LYS A 116 -35.48 -24.11 26.59
C LYS A 116 -36.20 -24.48 27.89
N THR A 117 -35.52 -24.53 29.03
CA THR A 117 -36.15 -24.71 30.35
C THR A 117 -36.94 -23.48 30.79
N ASP A 118 -36.44 -22.27 30.55
CA ASP A 118 -37.15 -21.03 30.88
C ASP A 118 -38.41 -20.82 30.02
N ARG A 119 -38.42 -21.27 28.75
CA ARG A 119 -39.64 -21.24 27.92
C ARG A 119 -40.75 -22.19 28.38
N ARG A 120 -40.46 -23.19 29.23
CA ARG A 120 -41.46 -24.12 29.79
C ARG A 120 -42.01 -23.69 31.15
N ALA A 121 -41.26 -22.89 31.90
CA ALA A 121 -41.72 -22.26 33.14
C ALA A 121 -42.16 -20.84 32.79
N GLY A 122 -43.45 -20.63 32.53
CA GLY A 122 -44.02 -19.32 32.16
C GLY A 122 -43.99 -18.27 33.27
N THR A 123 -42.80 -17.95 33.77
CA THR A 123 -42.51 -16.89 34.74
C THR A 123 -41.68 -15.82 34.05
N SER A 124 -42.20 -14.60 34.04
CA SER A 124 -41.56 -13.40 33.50
C SER A 124 -40.15 -13.24 34.04
N LEU A 125 -39.15 -13.34 33.16
CA LEU A 125 -37.72 -13.19 33.41
C LEU A 125 -37.30 -11.72 33.62
N ASP A 126 -38.16 -10.89 34.20
CA ASP A 126 -37.80 -9.51 34.53
C ASP A 126 -37.39 -9.33 36.00
N ASP A 127 -37.62 -10.33 36.87
CA ASP A 127 -37.47 -10.16 38.33
C ASP A 127 -36.54 -11.17 39.06
N ALA A 128 -35.83 -12.05 38.34
CA ALA A 128 -34.98 -13.09 38.98
C ALA A 128 -33.54 -13.20 38.45
N PHE A 129 -33.11 -12.26 37.59
CA PHE A 129 -31.70 -11.96 37.36
C PHE A 129 -31.52 -10.45 37.54
N GLY A 130 -31.27 -10.04 38.77
CA GLY A 130 -30.69 -8.73 39.02
C GLY A 130 -29.43 -8.58 38.15
N GLN A 131 -29.44 -7.54 37.31
CA GLN A 131 -28.25 -6.89 36.76
C GLN A 131 -27.17 -7.80 36.14
N GLU A 132 -27.43 -8.38 34.96
CA GLU A 132 -26.32 -8.67 34.03
C GLU A 132 -26.69 -8.40 32.56
N ALA A 133 -27.63 -7.47 32.36
CA ALA A 133 -27.76 -6.76 31.10
C ALA A 133 -27.12 -5.37 31.26
N LEU A 134 -26.19 -5.05 30.35
CA LEU A 134 -25.75 -3.70 30.01
C LEU A 134 -24.75 -2.97 30.94
N HIS A 135 -23.73 -3.65 31.47
CA HIS A 135 -22.46 -2.95 31.71
C HIS A 135 -21.59 -3.03 30.46
N PRO A 136 -21.07 -1.91 29.92
CA PRO A 136 -20.04 -1.97 28.88
C PRO A 136 -18.86 -2.75 29.47
N HIS A 137 -18.51 -3.92 28.90
CA HIS A 137 -17.46 -4.82 29.40
C HIS A 137 -16.22 -4.07 29.90
N PHE A 138 -15.83 -3.01 29.19
CA PHE A 138 -14.83 -2.04 29.60
C PHE A 138 -15.36 -0.63 29.35
N SER A 139 -15.07 0.34 30.21
CA SER A 139 -15.41 1.75 29.94
C SER A 139 -14.52 2.35 28.85
N THR A 140 -14.92 3.47 28.27
CA THR A 140 -14.10 4.20 27.30
C THR A 140 -12.79 4.66 27.95
N GLU A 141 -12.88 5.16 29.18
CA GLU A 141 -11.74 5.64 29.97
C GLU A 141 -10.76 4.51 30.25
N TYR A 142 -11.25 3.31 30.61
CA TYR A 142 -10.41 2.13 30.83
C TYR A 142 -9.63 1.76 29.57
N GLU A 143 -10.32 1.63 28.43
CA GLU A 143 -9.67 1.21 27.18
C GLU A 143 -8.69 2.27 26.66
N MET A 144 -9.01 3.55 26.83
CA MET A 144 -8.10 4.65 26.52
C MET A 144 -6.86 4.62 27.42
N ALA A 145 -7.03 4.47 28.74
CA ALA A 145 -5.92 4.39 29.69
C ALA A 145 -5.02 3.18 29.42
N ARG A 146 -5.61 2.01 29.17
CA ARG A 146 -4.86 0.79 28.81
C ARG A 146 -4.00 1.00 27.55
N ARG A 147 -4.57 1.59 26.50
CA ARG A 147 -3.83 1.92 25.26
C ARG A 147 -2.76 2.99 25.51
N ALA A 148 -3.05 4.00 26.33
CA ALA A 148 -2.07 5.02 26.68
C ALA A 148 -0.85 4.40 27.37
N VAL A 149 -1.05 3.50 28.33
CA VAL A 149 0.04 2.74 28.98
C VAL A 149 0.83 1.94 27.94
N HIS A 150 0.17 1.22 27.05
CA HIS A 150 0.84 0.47 25.98
C HIS A 150 1.71 1.36 25.09
N ASN A 151 1.18 2.50 24.66
CA ASN A 151 1.90 3.46 23.84
C ASN A 151 3.09 4.07 24.61
N SER A 152 2.92 4.42 25.89
CA SER A 152 4.03 4.95 26.70
C SER A 152 5.17 3.94 26.85
N ILE A 153 4.88 2.64 26.93
CA ILE A 153 5.90 1.59 26.95
C ILE A 153 6.63 1.53 25.60
N TRP A 154 5.92 1.65 24.47
CA TRP A 154 6.53 1.75 23.13
C TRP A 154 7.42 2.97 22.97
N GLU A 155 6.96 4.15 23.37
CA GLU A 155 7.75 5.38 23.29
C GLU A 155 9.03 5.27 24.13
N LEU A 156 8.93 4.68 25.33
CA LEU A 156 10.10 4.44 26.16
C LEU A 156 11.05 3.42 25.53
N TYR A 157 10.53 2.36 24.90
CA TYR A 157 11.33 1.41 24.11
C TYR A 157 12.09 2.13 23.00
N TYR A 158 11.41 2.93 22.18
CA TYR A 158 12.03 3.65 21.07
C TYR A 158 13.07 4.66 21.55
N TYR A 159 12.77 5.42 22.59
CA TYR A 159 13.70 6.37 23.18
C TYR A 159 14.97 5.66 23.68
N LEU A 160 14.83 4.62 24.50
CA LEU A 160 15.98 3.88 25.06
C LEU A 160 16.76 3.16 23.97
N ASN A 161 16.09 2.51 23.02
CA ASN A 161 16.74 1.86 21.88
C ASN A 161 17.54 2.88 21.06
N SER A 162 16.97 4.07 20.84
CA SER A 162 17.72 5.18 20.26
C SER A 162 18.94 5.49 21.12
N GLN A 163 18.82 5.79 22.43
CA GLN A 163 19.99 6.11 23.26
C GLN A 163 21.09 5.04 23.23
N PHE A 164 20.72 3.76 23.29
CA PHE A 164 21.67 2.64 23.21
C PHE A 164 22.41 2.59 21.89
N SER A 165 21.77 2.97 20.78
CA SER A 165 22.45 3.03 19.48
C SER A 165 23.53 4.13 19.41
N TRP A 166 23.47 5.16 20.26
CA TRP A 166 24.45 6.24 20.33
C TRP A 166 25.59 5.94 21.31
N HIS A 167 25.33 5.11 22.33
CA HIS A 167 26.30 4.75 23.36
C HIS A 167 26.71 3.28 23.26
N LYS A 168 27.92 3.02 22.76
CA LYS A 168 28.45 1.66 22.63
C LYS A 168 28.88 1.09 23.99
N ASN A 169 28.68 -0.22 24.17
CA ASN A 169 29.20 -1.03 25.28
C ASN A 169 28.60 -0.74 26.67
N LEU A 170 27.30 -0.47 26.75
CA LEU A 170 26.62 -0.42 28.05
C LEU A 170 26.36 -1.85 28.56
N PRO A 171 26.83 -2.22 29.77
CA PRO A 171 26.71 -3.59 30.28
C PRO A 171 25.25 -4.03 30.54
N PHE A 172 24.34 -3.07 30.67
CA PHE A 172 22.92 -3.29 30.95
C PHE A 172 22.03 -3.16 29.72
N GLU A 173 22.56 -2.82 28.53
CA GLU A 173 21.76 -2.56 27.32
C GLU A 173 20.82 -3.73 27.00
N ASN A 174 21.38 -4.93 26.89
CA ASN A 174 20.61 -6.14 26.56
C ASN A 174 19.58 -6.44 27.64
N HIS A 175 19.94 -6.26 28.91
CA HIS A 175 19.01 -6.47 30.02
C HIS A 175 17.83 -5.48 29.96
N ALA A 176 18.11 -4.18 29.76
CA ALA A 176 17.09 -3.15 29.65
C ALA A 176 16.17 -3.37 28.43
N ARG A 177 16.74 -3.73 27.27
CA ARG A 177 16.00 -4.08 26.05
C ARG A 177 15.06 -5.27 26.30
N ASN A 178 15.56 -6.33 26.93
CA ASN A 178 14.77 -7.53 27.24
C ASN A 178 13.64 -7.25 28.24
N GLN A 179 13.91 -6.46 29.29
CA GLN A 179 12.87 -6.04 30.25
C GLN A 179 11.77 -5.22 29.56
N MET A 180 12.16 -4.33 28.63
CA MET A 180 11.19 -3.54 27.88
C MET A 180 10.33 -4.39 26.94
N LEU A 181 10.95 -5.33 26.22
CA LEU A 181 10.22 -6.27 25.37
C LEU A 181 9.26 -7.16 26.19
N SER A 182 9.67 -7.58 27.39
CA SER A 182 8.80 -8.29 28.33
C SER A 182 7.60 -7.42 28.75
N LEU A 183 7.83 -6.16 29.11
CA LEU A 183 6.78 -5.22 29.48
C LEU A 183 5.81 -4.92 28.34
N LEU A 184 6.31 -4.78 27.11
CA LEU A 184 5.49 -4.67 25.89
C LEU A 184 4.61 -5.91 25.70
N GLY A 185 5.20 -7.11 25.88
CA GLY A 185 4.47 -8.37 25.81
C GLY A 185 3.35 -8.49 26.86
N GLN A 186 3.63 -8.11 28.10
CA GLN A 186 2.64 -8.11 29.19
C GLN A 186 1.52 -7.08 28.94
N SER A 187 1.88 -5.88 28.48
CA SER A 187 0.93 -4.84 28.11
C SER A 187 0.03 -5.26 26.95
N ALA A 188 0.57 -5.96 25.94
CA ALA A 188 -0.21 -6.55 24.86
C ALA A 188 -1.13 -7.67 25.38
N ALA A 189 -0.63 -8.55 26.26
CA ALA A 189 -1.41 -9.63 26.87
C ALA A 189 -2.59 -9.11 27.70
N LEU A 190 -2.46 -7.96 28.37
CA LEU A 190 -3.54 -7.29 29.08
C LEU A 190 -4.74 -6.97 28.16
N GLY A 191 -4.47 -6.73 26.87
CA GLY A 191 -5.54 -6.57 25.88
C GLY A 191 -6.43 -7.81 25.74
N ASN A 192 -5.94 -9.01 26.08
CA ASN A 192 -6.64 -10.27 25.82
C ASN A 192 -7.32 -10.86 27.06
N ILE A 193 -7.12 -10.26 28.23
CA ILE A 193 -7.72 -10.72 29.50
C ILE A 193 -9.25 -10.59 29.43
N ASP A 194 -9.96 -11.48 30.11
CA ASP A 194 -11.44 -11.51 30.20
C ASP A 194 -12.14 -11.45 28.83
N SER A 195 -11.53 -12.08 27.83
CA SER A 195 -12.03 -12.09 26.44
C SER A 195 -12.23 -10.69 25.83
N ALA A 196 -11.51 -9.68 26.34
CA ALA A 196 -11.62 -8.30 25.86
C ALA A 196 -11.28 -8.15 24.37
N ASP A 197 -10.33 -8.94 23.87
CA ASP A 197 -9.99 -8.95 22.44
C ASP A 197 -11.10 -9.51 21.55
N TYR A 198 -11.74 -10.59 21.99
CA TYR A 198 -12.90 -11.15 21.29
C TYR A 198 -14.04 -10.13 21.25
N TRP A 199 -14.31 -9.47 22.37
CA TRP A 199 -15.31 -8.41 22.45
C TRP A 199 -14.98 -7.26 21.47
N ARG A 200 -13.75 -6.70 21.50
CA ARG A 200 -13.37 -5.60 20.58
C ARG A 200 -13.47 -6.02 19.12
N THR A 201 -13.01 -7.22 18.78
CA THR A 201 -13.08 -7.75 17.41
C THR A 201 -14.52 -7.88 16.94
N LYS A 202 -15.40 -8.41 17.80
CA LYS A 202 -16.83 -8.56 17.50
C LYS A 202 -17.51 -7.20 17.29
N GLU A 203 -17.28 -6.23 18.17
CA GLU A 203 -17.91 -4.91 18.05
C GLU A 203 -17.40 -4.14 16.83
N LEU A 204 -16.09 -4.17 16.54
CA LEU A 204 -15.55 -3.57 15.32
C LEU A 204 -16.09 -4.24 14.05
N ALA A 205 -16.31 -5.56 14.07
CA ALA A 205 -16.94 -6.27 12.96
C ALA A 205 -18.41 -5.84 12.77
N ASN A 206 -19.17 -5.66 13.86
CA ASN A 206 -20.55 -5.15 13.81
C ASN A 206 -20.59 -3.73 13.21
N ILE A 207 -19.72 -2.83 13.67
CA ILE A 207 -19.61 -1.47 13.12
C ILE A 207 -19.27 -1.51 11.62
N SER A 208 -18.34 -2.38 11.22
CA SER A 208 -17.95 -2.54 9.81
C SER A 208 -19.13 -3.05 8.96
N ALA A 209 -19.89 -4.02 9.46
CA ALA A 209 -21.08 -4.54 8.79
C ALA A 209 -22.14 -3.46 8.59
N ASN A 210 -22.41 -2.64 9.62
CA ASN A 210 -23.35 -1.53 9.54
C ASN A 210 -22.93 -0.48 8.50
N PHE A 211 -21.63 -0.15 8.43
CA PHE A 211 -21.11 0.74 7.40
C PHE A 211 -21.30 0.18 6.00
N HIS A 212 -20.94 -1.08 5.78
CA HIS A 212 -21.07 -1.70 4.46
C HIS A 212 -22.53 -1.83 4.02
N GLU A 213 -23.45 -2.15 4.93
CA GLU A 213 -24.88 -2.16 4.63
C GLU A 213 -25.36 -0.77 4.20
N TYR A 214 -24.99 0.27 4.96
CA TYR A 214 -25.34 1.65 4.63
C TYR A 214 -24.73 2.08 3.28
N PHE A 215 -23.44 1.83 3.07
CA PHE A 215 -22.75 2.15 1.81
C PHE A 215 -23.40 1.44 0.63
N ASN A 216 -23.74 0.16 0.79
CA ASN A 216 -24.41 -0.61 -0.25
C ASN A 216 -25.78 -0.01 -0.60
N LYS A 217 -26.58 0.37 0.40
CA LYS A 217 -27.88 1.02 0.17
C LYS A 217 -27.74 2.39 -0.50
N MET A 218 -26.79 3.21 -0.03
CA MET A 218 -26.51 4.54 -0.58
C MET A 218 -26.03 4.47 -2.03
N GLN A 219 -25.21 3.46 -2.36
CA GLN A 219 -24.63 3.29 -3.70
C GLN A 219 -25.54 2.56 -4.68
N ASN A 220 -26.60 1.89 -4.21
CA ASN A 220 -27.50 1.11 -5.04
C ASN A 220 -28.96 1.52 -4.85
N PRO A 221 -29.32 2.77 -5.16
CA PRO A 221 -30.72 3.21 -5.11
C PRO A 221 -31.56 2.53 -6.20
N ASP A 222 -32.87 2.50 -5.98
CA ASP A 222 -33.82 1.94 -6.94
C ASP A 222 -33.99 2.84 -8.18
N ASP A 223 -34.01 4.16 -7.98
CA ASP A 223 -34.12 5.16 -9.05
C ASP A 223 -32.94 6.16 -9.01
N CYS A 224 -32.04 6.01 -9.98
CA CYS A 224 -30.84 6.84 -10.16
C CYS A 224 -31.13 8.30 -10.53
N GLN A 225 -32.33 8.61 -11.05
CA GLN A 225 -32.74 9.96 -11.42
C GLN A 225 -33.44 10.69 -10.26
N ALA A 226 -33.98 9.96 -9.29
CA ALA A 226 -34.62 10.55 -8.12
C ALA A 226 -33.61 10.96 -7.02
N VAL A 227 -32.51 10.22 -6.88
CA VAL A 227 -31.54 10.46 -5.81
C VAL A 227 -30.60 11.62 -6.08
N ARG A 228 -29.98 12.11 -5.01
CA ARG A 228 -28.88 13.08 -5.07
C ARG A 228 -27.59 12.37 -5.44
N ILE A 229 -26.88 12.94 -6.41
CA ILE A 229 -25.66 12.39 -6.98
C ILE A 229 -24.48 13.31 -6.68
N LEU A 230 -23.34 12.70 -6.42
CA LEU A 230 -22.04 13.35 -6.46
C LEU A 230 -21.19 12.62 -7.48
N THR A 231 -20.66 13.35 -8.46
CA THR A 231 -19.74 12.76 -9.44
C THR A 231 -18.31 13.12 -9.15
N CYS A 232 -17.39 12.23 -9.52
CA CYS A 232 -15.96 12.40 -9.31
C CYS A 232 -15.18 11.90 -10.54
N ASP A 233 -14.25 12.70 -11.03
CA ASP A 233 -13.33 12.28 -12.10
C ASP A 233 -12.12 11.56 -11.49
N LEU A 234 -11.93 10.32 -11.90
CA LEU A 234 -10.85 9.45 -11.43
C LEU A 234 -9.45 9.95 -11.82
N ASN A 235 -9.32 10.67 -12.94
CA ASN A 235 -8.03 10.98 -13.57
C ASN A 235 -7.30 12.18 -12.94
N LYS A 236 -7.04 12.11 -11.64
CA LYS A 236 -6.10 13.01 -10.99
C LYS A 236 -4.67 12.75 -11.49
N ARG A 237 -3.92 13.81 -11.78
CA ARG A 237 -2.52 13.73 -12.24
C ARG A 237 -1.56 13.30 -11.12
N CYS A 238 -1.57 12.01 -10.77
CA CYS A 238 -0.68 11.40 -9.78
C CYS A 238 -0.63 9.87 -9.93
N GLY A 239 0.14 9.21 -9.06
CA GLY A 239 0.26 7.76 -9.02
C GLY A 239 -1.04 7.02 -8.65
N PHE A 240 -1.07 5.70 -8.88
CA PHE A 240 -2.21 4.81 -8.61
C PHE A 240 -2.79 4.98 -7.20
N GLY A 241 -1.95 4.90 -6.16
CA GLY A 241 -2.40 5.03 -4.78
C GLY A 241 -3.02 6.41 -4.48
N CYS A 242 -2.50 7.48 -5.11
CA CYS A 242 -3.08 8.81 -4.99
C CYS A 242 -4.45 8.92 -5.67
N GLN A 243 -4.66 8.26 -6.82
CA GLN A 243 -5.97 8.21 -7.46
C GLN A 243 -6.98 7.39 -6.65
N LEU A 244 -6.57 6.26 -6.04
CA LEU A 244 -7.46 5.53 -5.14
C LEU A 244 -7.82 6.35 -3.89
N HIS A 245 -6.89 7.10 -3.31
CA HIS A 245 -7.21 8.05 -2.24
C HIS A 245 -8.15 9.15 -2.71
N HIS A 246 -8.05 9.59 -3.97
CA HIS A 246 -9.00 10.55 -4.53
C HIS A 246 -10.42 9.97 -4.61
N VAL A 247 -10.59 8.72 -5.06
CA VAL A 247 -11.89 8.03 -5.04
C VAL A 247 -12.42 7.90 -3.62
N ALA A 248 -11.58 7.51 -2.65
CA ALA A 248 -11.98 7.41 -1.25
C ALA A 248 -12.42 8.77 -0.68
N TYR A 249 -11.71 9.85 -0.99
CA TYR A 249 -12.10 11.21 -0.67
C TYR A 249 -13.49 11.56 -1.25
N CYS A 250 -13.70 11.29 -2.53
CA CYS A 250 -14.99 11.54 -3.18
C CYS A 250 -16.12 10.75 -2.52
N PHE A 251 -15.86 9.51 -2.12
CA PHE A 251 -16.82 8.66 -1.42
C PHE A 251 -17.19 9.21 -0.04
N ILE A 252 -16.20 9.67 0.73
CA ILE A 252 -16.44 10.24 2.06
C ILE A 252 -17.27 11.53 1.96
N VAL A 253 -16.98 12.36 0.96
CA VAL A 253 -17.77 13.57 0.69
C VAL A 253 -19.19 13.21 0.24
N ALA A 254 -19.36 12.20 -0.60
CA ALA A 254 -20.67 11.67 -0.98
C ALA A 254 -21.45 11.16 0.25
N TYR A 255 -20.80 10.38 1.12
CA TYR A 255 -21.38 9.90 2.37
C TYR A 255 -21.81 11.03 3.30
N GLY A 256 -20.92 12.00 3.56
CA GLY A 256 -21.20 13.13 4.45
C GLY A 256 -22.27 14.09 3.90
N SER A 257 -22.44 14.15 2.58
CA SER A 257 -23.48 14.95 1.92
C SER A 257 -24.75 14.17 1.56
N ASN A 258 -24.83 12.88 1.94
CA ASN A 258 -25.92 11.96 1.63
C ASN A 258 -26.24 11.88 0.12
N ARG A 259 -25.21 11.63 -0.68
CA ARG A 259 -25.27 11.50 -2.14
C ARG A 259 -24.70 10.16 -2.59
N THR A 260 -25.26 9.60 -3.63
CA THR A 260 -24.69 8.44 -4.33
C THR A 260 -23.47 8.89 -5.14
N LEU A 261 -22.33 8.24 -4.96
CA LEU A 261 -21.12 8.50 -5.74
C LEU A 261 -21.19 7.79 -7.10
N VAL A 262 -20.99 8.55 -8.17
CA VAL A 262 -20.87 8.03 -9.55
C VAL A 262 -19.56 8.53 -10.18
N LEU A 263 -18.74 7.64 -10.74
CA LEU A 263 -17.54 8.08 -11.45
C LEU A 263 -17.92 8.73 -12.77
N THR A 264 -17.23 9.81 -13.14
CA THR A 264 -17.41 10.47 -14.44
C THR A 264 -17.16 9.46 -15.57
N TYR A 265 -18.10 9.37 -16.51
CA TYR A 265 -18.10 8.37 -17.59
C TYR A 265 -17.89 6.92 -17.12
N ASP A 266 -18.37 6.57 -15.93
CA ASP A 266 -18.24 5.24 -15.33
C ASP A 266 -16.77 4.78 -15.17
N GLY A 267 -15.83 5.74 -15.09
CA GLY A 267 -14.40 5.47 -15.00
C GLY A 267 -13.78 4.87 -16.27
N ARG A 268 -14.45 4.94 -17.43
CA ARG A 268 -13.95 4.40 -18.71
C ARG A 268 -12.65 5.03 -19.18
N SER A 269 -12.40 6.29 -18.83
CA SER A 269 -11.23 7.05 -19.26
C SER A 269 -10.01 6.90 -18.35
N TRP A 270 -9.97 5.89 -17.47
CA TRP A 270 -8.90 5.74 -16.49
C TRP A 270 -7.53 5.53 -17.14
N ASN A 271 -6.55 6.36 -16.79
CA ASN A 271 -5.21 6.33 -17.39
C ASN A 271 -4.39 5.05 -17.08
N TYR A 272 -4.71 4.29 -16.03
CA TYR A 272 -4.01 3.04 -15.68
C TYR A 272 -4.53 1.80 -16.42
N ALA A 273 -5.73 1.85 -17.00
CA ALA A 273 -6.31 0.73 -17.72
C ALA A 273 -7.16 1.21 -18.90
N SER A 274 -6.84 0.76 -20.11
CA SER A 274 -7.58 1.12 -21.33
C SER A 274 -9.06 0.71 -21.31
N ARG A 275 -9.41 -0.27 -20.47
CA ARG A 275 -10.79 -0.73 -20.22
C ARG A 275 -11.46 -0.03 -19.03
N GLY A 276 -10.81 0.98 -18.46
CA GLY A 276 -11.32 1.78 -17.36
C GLY A 276 -11.30 1.07 -16.01
N TRP A 277 -11.98 1.70 -15.03
CA TRP A 277 -12.16 1.20 -13.67
C TRP A 277 -12.64 -0.26 -13.63
N ASN A 278 -13.62 -0.58 -14.46
CA ASN A 278 -14.28 -1.90 -14.49
C ASN A 278 -13.39 -3.06 -14.96
N TYR A 279 -12.15 -2.78 -15.37
CA TYR A 279 -11.19 -3.82 -15.71
C TYR A 279 -10.62 -4.53 -14.47
N ALA A 280 -10.40 -3.76 -13.39
CA ALA A 280 -9.80 -4.25 -12.16
C ALA A 280 -10.78 -4.24 -10.98
N PHE A 281 -11.82 -3.41 -11.05
CA PHE A 281 -12.78 -3.21 -9.98
C PHE A 281 -14.23 -3.38 -10.47
N LEU A 282 -15.16 -3.61 -9.55
CA LEU A 282 -16.59 -3.64 -9.74
C LEU A 282 -17.07 -2.19 -9.78
N PRO A 283 -18.21 -1.92 -10.42
CA PRO A 283 -18.83 -0.62 -10.39
C PRO A 283 -19.04 -0.14 -8.94
N ILE A 284 -18.71 1.13 -8.69
CA ILE A 284 -18.87 1.77 -7.38
C ILE A 284 -20.36 1.95 -7.00
N SER A 285 -21.24 2.00 -7.99
CA SER A 285 -22.68 2.17 -7.86
C SER A 285 -23.41 1.39 -8.96
N LYS A 286 -24.65 1.00 -8.70
CA LYS A 286 -25.59 0.49 -9.72
C LYS A 286 -25.94 1.55 -10.78
N CYS A 287 -25.84 2.84 -10.44
CA CYS A 287 -26.16 3.93 -11.35
C CYS A 287 -25.00 4.19 -12.33
N SER A 288 -25.32 4.34 -13.62
CA SER A 288 -24.36 4.78 -14.61
C SER A 288 -24.40 6.31 -14.82
N PHE A 289 -23.27 6.87 -15.23
CA PHE A 289 -23.12 8.30 -15.51
C PHE A 289 -24.09 8.81 -16.58
N SER A 290 -24.50 7.99 -17.55
CA SER A 290 -25.51 8.41 -18.53
C SER A 290 -26.93 8.37 -17.98
N GLN A 291 -27.21 7.50 -17.01
CA GLN A 291 -28.55 7.30 -16.43
C GLN A 291 -28.91 8.34 -15.38
N ILE A 292 -27.91 8.97 -14.73
CA ILE A 292 -28.17 9.94 -13.67
C ILE A 292 -28.83 11.23 -14.18
N PHE A 293 -28.70 11.60 -15.46
CA PHE A 293 -29.22 12.88 -15.97
C PHE A 293 -30.68 12.76 -16.43
N LYS A 294 -31.54 13.68 -15.98
CA LYS A 294 -32.85 13.90 -16.61
C LYS A 294 -32.70 14.76 -17.86
N PRO A 295 -33.69 14.75 -18.78
CA PRO A 295 -33.69 15.66 -19.92
C PRO A 295 -33.50 17.12 -19.48
N ASN A 296 -32.55 17.81 -20.10
CA ASN A 296 -32.16 19.21 -19.82
C ASN A 296 -31.61 19.49 -18.41
N GLU A 297 -31.33 18.46 -17.61
CA GLU A 297 -30.67 18.64 -16.32
C GLU A 297 -29.16 18.75 -16.50
N LYS A 298 -28.58 19.74 -15.83
CA LYS A 298 -27.14 19.96 -15.82
C LYS A 298 -26.55 19.59 -14.48
N GLN A 299 -25.28 19.25 -14.54
CA GLN A 299 -24.45 19.12 -13.37
C GLN A 299 -23.96 20.49 -12.93
N GLU A 300 -23.90 20.70 -11.61
CA GLU A 300 -23.35 21.91 -11.00
C GLU A 300 -22.01 21.62 -10.31
N ASP A 301 -21.13 22.62 -10.26
CA ASP A 301 -19.85 22.52 -9.57
C ASP A 301 -20.01 22.61 -8.05
N TRP A 302 -19.10 21.96 -7.32
CA TRP A 302 -19.03 22.04 -5.87
C TRP A 302 -18.66 23.44 -5.37
N THR A 303 -19.48 24.06 -4.50
CA THR A 303 -19.30 25.48 -4.12
C THR A 303 -19.66 25.95 -2.69
N LEU A 304 -19.85 25.18 -1.62
CA LEU A 304 -20.41 25.61 -0.30
C LEU A 304 -21.59 26.64 -0.23
N SER A 305 -22.06 27.25 -1.31
CA SER A 305 -23.17 28.19 -1.33
C SER A 305 -24.48 27.47 -0.98
N GLY A 306 -25.45 28.21 -0.44
CA GLY A 306 -26.74 27.64 -0.02
C GLY A 306 -27.47 26.86 -1.13
N ASP A 307 -27.18 27.19 -2.39
CA ASP A 307 -27.77 26.59 -3.58
C ASP A 307 -27.46 25.08 -3.71
N MET A 308 -26.29 24.64 -3.23
CA MET A 308 -25.88 23.22 -3.30
C MET A 308 -26.79 22.24 -2.56
N ARG A 309 -27.52 22.71 -1.54
CA ARG A 309 -28.48 21.87 -0.82
C ARG A 309 -29.67 21.48 -1.69
N ASN A 310 -29.92 22.25 -2.76
CA ASN A 310 -31.01 22.06 -3.70
C ASN A 310 -30.55 21.35 -4.98
N SER A 311 -29.27 21.50 -5.36
CA SER A 311 -28.71 20.84 -6.56
C SER A 311 -28.70 19.33 -6.41
N ARG A 312 -29.24 18.61 -7.40
CA ARG A 312 -29.30 17.15 -7.35
C ARG A 312 -28.00 16.47 -7.78
N ILE A 313 -27.32 16.98 -8.81
CA ILE A 313 -26.05 16.45 -9.30
C ILE A 313 -24.93 17.47 -9.05
N LEU A 314 -23.92 17.07 -8.29
CA LEU A 314 -22.74 17.90 -8.00
C LEU A 314 -21.46 17.29 -8.55
N GLN A 315 -20.61 18.11 -9.16
CA GLN A 315 -19.25 17.74 -9.55
C GLN A 315 -18.27 18.08 -8.44
N LEU A 316 -17.63 17.07 -7.86
CA LEU A 316 -16.59 17.30 -6.85
C LEU A 316 -15.22 17.40 -7.53
N PRO A 317 -14.49 18.51 -7.35
CA PRO A 317 -13.14 18.64 -7.87
C PRO A 317 -12.14 17.85 -7.01
N VAL A 318 -10.89 17.80 -7.49
CA VAL A 318 -9.77 17.29 -6.69
C VAL A 318 -9.62 18.12 -5.41
N VAL A 319 -9.24 17.47 -4.32
CA VAL A 319 -9.13 18.09 -2.99
C VAL A 319 -8.20 19.31 -2.97
N ASP A 320 -7.19 19.35 -3.85
CA ASP A 320 -6.23 20.46 -3.95
C ASP A 320 -6.85 21.76 -4.49
N SER A 321 -7.92 21.63 -5.27
CA SER A 321 -8.66 22.75 -5.88
C SER A 321 -9.93 23.11 -5.10
N LEU A 322 -10.16 22.46 -3.96
CA LEU A 322 -11.33 22.70 -3.14
C LEU A 322 -11.10 23.98 -2.32
N SER A 323 -11.65 25.10 -2.80
CA SER A 323 -11.62 26.40 -2.09
C SER A 323 -12.28 26.29 -0.71
N ASP A 324 -13.35 25.52 -0.67
CA ASP A 324 -14.34 25.51 0.40
C ASP A 324 -14.50 24.09 0.95
N ARG A 325 -13.70 23.80 1.98
CA ARG A 325 -13.52 22.46 2.52
C ARG A 325 -14.65 22.09 3.48
N PRO A 326 -15.38 20.99 3.22
CA PRO A 326 -16.45 20.55 4.10
C PRO A 326 -15.91 19.87 5.38
N SER A 327 -16.78 19.76 6.39
CA SER A 327 -16.46 19.18 7.70
C SER A 327 -16.31 17.65 7.72
N TYR A 328 -16.73 16.96 6.66
CA TYR A 328 -16.63 15.49 6.55
C TYR A 328 -15.30 15.00 5.98
N LEU A 329 -14.29 15.87 5.82
CA LEU A 329 -12.96 15.42 5.40
C LEU A 329 -12.20 14.72 6.53
N PRO A 330 -11.35 13.73 6.21
CA PRO A 330 -10.42 13.17 7.19
C PRO A 330 -9.58 14.27 7.86
N LEU A 331 -9.25 14.16 9.14
CA LEU A 331 -9.39 12.99 10.02
C LEU A 331 -10.73 12.91 10.78
N ALA A 332 -11.80 13.57 10.31
CA ALA A 332 -13.10 13.46 10.95
C ALA A 332 -13.69 12.03 10.86
N ILE A 333 -14.48 11.66 11.87
CA ILE A 333 -15.29 10.42 11.91
C ILE A 333 -16.75 10.78 12.19
N PRO A 334 -17.72 9.92 11.83
CA PRO A 334 -19.12 10.19 12.11
C PRO A 334 -19.38 10.31 13.62
N GLN A 335 -20.05 11.38 14.03
CA GLN A 335 -20.33 11.67 15.45
C GLN A 335 -21.15 10.58 16.14
N SER A 336 -22.06 9.92 15.42
CA SER A 336 -22.92 8.85 15.97
C SER A 336 -22.15 7.64 16.52
N ILE A 337 -20.94 7.39 16.02
CA ILE A 337 -20.12 6.23 16.43
C ILE A 337 -18.80 6.64 17.09
N SER A 338 -18.55 7.93 17.25
CA SER A 338 -17.23 8.44 17.65
C SER A 338 -16.80 7.89 19.01
N ASN A 339 -17.71 7.89 19.99
CA ASN A 339 -17.47 7.37 21.33
C ASN A 339 -17.13 5.87 21.31
N GLU A 340 -17.84 5.10 20.49
CA GLU A 340 -17.66 3.66 20.37
C GLU A 340 -16.33 3.33 19.68
N LEU A 341 -16.00 4.03 18.59
CA LEU A 341 -14.71 3.83 17.90
C LEU A 341 -13.52 4.28 18.75
N LEU A 342 -13.63 5.40 19.46
CA LEU A 342 -12.57 5.87 20.38
C LEU A 342 -12.27 4.85 21.47
N LYS A 343 -13.29 4.11 21.89
CA LYS A 343 -13.16 3.00 22.84
C LYS A 343 -12.54 1.76 22.22
N LEU A 344 -12.87 1.42 20.97
CA LEU A 344 -12.51 0.15 20.34
C LEU A 344 -11.22 0.18 19.50
N HIS A 345 -10.82 1.34 18.95
CA HIS A 345 -9.72 1.44 18.00
C HIS A 345 -8.72 2.55 18.40
N SER A 346 -7.43 2.29 18.22
CA SER A 346 -6.35 3.25 18.55
C SER A 346 -6.27 4.42 17.57
N ASN A 347 -6.76 4.25 16.35
CA ASN A 347 -6.83 5.28 15.31
C ASN A 347 -8.22 5.27 14.63
N PRO A 348 -9.25 5.85 15.25
CA PRO A 348 -10.61 5.84 14.69
C PRO A 348 -10.72 6.40 13.26
N PRO A 349 -10.03 7.49 12.87
CA PRO A 349 -10.06 7.98 11.49
C PRO A 349 -9.56 6.95 10.48
N ALA A 350 -8.46 6.25 10.78
CA ALA A 350 -7.94 5.20 9.90
C ALA A 350 -8.91 4.02 9.78
N PHE A 351 -9.57 3.63 10.88
CA PHE A 351 -10.59 2.59 10.85
C PHE A 351 -11.77 2.99 9.95
N PHE A 352 -12.29 4.21 10.09
CA PHE A 352 -13.38 4.70 9.24
C PHE A 352 -12.99 4.73 7.76
N LEU A 353 -11.81 5.29 7.45
CA LEU A 353 -11.26 5.29 6.08
C LEU A 353 -11.10 3.88 5.52
N SER A 354 -10.72 2.91 6.35
CA SER A 354 -10.58 1.52 5.92
C SER A 354 -11.90 0.90 5.48
N GLN A 355 -13.06 1.35 5.99
CA GLN A 355 -14.36 0.85 5.52
C GLN A 355 -14.61 1.22 4.06
N VAL A 356 -14.21 2.44 3.67
CA VAL A 356 -14.28 2.89 2.27
C VAL A 356 -13.30 2.09 1.41
N SER A 357 -12.06 1.93 1.87
CA SER A 357 -11.06 1.12 1.15
C SER A 357 -11.47 -0.36 1.05
N LEU A 358 -12.15 -0.90 2.06
CA LEU A 358 -12.64 -2.27 2.09
C LEU A 358 -13.80 -2.46 1.11
N LEU A 359 -14.72 -1.48 1.00
CA LEU A 359 -15.70 -1.42 -0.09
C LEU A 359 -15.00 -1.48 -1.46
N LEU A 360 -13.97 -0.64 -1.68
CA LEU A 360 -13.21 -0.63 -2.93
C LEU A 360 -12.43 -1.93 -3.18
N LYS A 361 -11.95 -2.60 -2.11
CA LYS A 361 -11.31 -3.91 -2.18
C LYS A 361 -12.30 -5.02 -2.51
N PHE A 362 -13.51 -5.02 -1.94
CA PHE A 362 -14.58 -5.92 -2.34
C PHE A 362 -15.00 -5.68 -3.80
N CYS A 363 -14.84 -4.45 -4.27
CA CYS A 363 -14.96 -4.17 -5.68
C CYS A 363 -13.81 -4.76 -6.50
N MET A 364 -12.66 -5.19 -6.00
CA MET A 364 -11.67 -5.81 -6.91
C MET A 364 -12.25 -7.07 -7.56
N ILE A 365 -12.30 -7.08 -8.90
CA ILE A 365 -12.64 -8.29 -9.65
C ILE A 365 -11.48 -9.25 -9.39
N PRO A 366 -11.70 -10.42 -8.77
CA PRO A 366 -10.66 -11.43 -8.73
C PRO A 366 -10.42 -11.86 -10.17
N LEU A 367 -9.41 -11.29 -10.82
CA LEU A 367 -8.86 -11.86 -12.03
C LEU A 367 -8.44 -13.28 -11.64
N ASN A 368 -8.89 -14.29 -12.39
CA ASN A 368 -8.52 -15.71 -12.20
C ASN A 368 -7.00 -15.95 -12.13
N PHE A 369 -6.18 -14.92 -12.37
CA PHE A 369 -4.74 -14.86 -12.13
C PHE A 369 -4.34 -14.94 -10.64
N PHE A 370 -5.15 -14.44 -9.70
CA PHE A 370 -4.80 -14.40 -8.26
C PHE A 370 -5.29 -15.62 -7.44
N ASN A 371 -6.14 -16.47 -8.03
CA ASN A 371 -6.68 -17.65 -7.33
C ASN A 371 -5.67 -18.81 -7.21
N GLY A 372 -4.52 -18.74 -7.88
CA GLY A 372 -3.50 -19.79 -7.84
C GLY A 372 -2.49 -19.69 -6.68
N GLU A 373 -2.46 -18.58 -5.94
CA GLU A 373 -1.34 -18.25 -5.04
C GLU A 373 -1.77 -17.66 -3.68
N THR A 374 -2.99 -17.93 -3.21
CA THR A 374 -3.46 -17.40 -1.91
C THR A 374 -3.68 -18.45 -0.81
N ASP A 375 -3.33 -19.71 -1.05
CA ASP A 375 -3.08 -20.67 0.05
C ASP A 375 -1.67 -20.47 0.62
N VAL A 376 -1.36 -19.23 1.01
CA VAL A 376 -0.15 -18.94 1.78
C VAL A 376 -0.45 -19.29 3.23
N LEU A 377 0.20 -20.35 3.71
CA LEU A 377 0.31 -20.70 5.12
C LEU A 377 0.37 -19.44 5.99
N GLU A 378 -0.62 -19.25 6.87
CA GLU A 378 -0.64 -18.20 7.90
C GLU A 378 0.55 -18.40 8.87
N ALA A 379 1.73 -17.96 8.45
CA ALA A 379 2.88 -17.76 9.30
C ALA A 379 2.91 -16.29 9.75
N PRO A 380 3.47 -15.97 10.93
CA PRO A 380 3.75 -14.58 11.26
C PRO A 380 4.72 -14.02 10.22
N MET A 381 4.22 -13.13 9.37
CA MET A 381 4.97 -12.46 8.32
C MET A 381 5.04 -10.97 8.64
N ILE A 382 6.26 -10.42 8.64
CA ILE A 382 6.47 -8.97 8.65
C ILE A 382 6.76 -8.57 7.20
N SER A 383 5.85 -7.83 6.59
CA SER A 383 6.05 -7.29 5.24
C SER A 383 6.78 -5.94 5.32
N GLY A 384 7.91 -5.82 4.63
CA GLY A 384 8.56 -4.53 4.40
C GLY A 384 8.32 -4.07 2.97
N ASP A 385 7.66 -2.93 2.80
CA ASP A 385 7.56 -2.27 1.49
C ASP A 385 8.62 -1.17 1.39
N ARG A 386 9.34 -1.15 0.27
CA ARG A 386 10.37 -0.17 -0.03
C ARG A 386 10.00 0.51 -1.34
N PHE A 387 9.55 1.75 -1.22
CA PHE A 387 9.37 2.60 -2.38
C PHE A 387 10.71 3.23 -2.79
N GLN A 388 11.22 2.88 -3.98
CA GLN A 388 12.35 3.55 -4.61
C GLN A 388 11.91 4.08 -5.97
N ALA A 389 11.70 5.40 -6.07
CA ALA A 389 11.44 6.07 -7.32
C ALA A 389 12.34 7.30 -7.44
N GLY A 390 13.00 7.46 -8.59
CA GLY A 390 13.64 8.70 -9.03
C GLY A 390 14.51 9.45 -8.00
N GLY A 391 15.74 8.99 -7.77
CA GLY A 391 16.87 9.89 -7.47
C GLY A 391 16.99 10.56 -6.10
N LEU A 392 16.17 10.26 -5.09
CA LEU A 392 16.33 10.83 -3.74
C LEU A 392 16.30 9.75 -2.65
N GLY A 393 17.41 9.65 -1.90
CA GLY A 393 17.53 8.96 -0.61
C GLY A 393 17.41 7.43 -0.67
N THR A 394 18.52 6.73 -0.84
CA THR A 394 18.56 5.28 -0.62
C THR A 394 18.53 4.97 0.88
N VAL A 395 17.33 4.74 1.44
CA VAL A 395 17.24 4.03 2.72
C VAL A 395 17.89 2.65 2.51
N LYS A 396 18.87 2.22 3.32
CA LYS A 396 19.56 0.92 3.13
C LYS A 396 18.66 -0.24 3.56
N LEU A 397 18.68 -1.39 2.84
CA LEU A 397 17.88 -2.59 3.19
C LEU A 397 18.11 -3.03 4.63
N THR A 398 19.35 -2.85 5.12
CA THR A 398 19.76 -3.13 6.49
C THR A 398 19.02 -2.33 7.57
N SER A 399 18.41 -1.18 7.24
CA SER A 399 17.57 -0.45 8.21
C SER A 399 16.25 -1.16 8.50
N TYR A 400 15.75 -1.99 7.59
CA TYR A 400 14.51 -2.75 7.75
C TYR A 400 14.73 -4.08 8.51
N PHE A 401 15.96 -4.62 8.46
CA PHE A 401 16.31 -5.92 9.05
C PHE A 401 17.20 -5.81 10.29
N LYS A 402 17.43 -4.61 10.82
CA LYS A 402 18.43 -4.36 11.87
C LYS A 402 18.11 -5.04 13.23
N GLU A 403 16.91 -5.57 13.41
CA GLU A 403 16.45 -6.20 14.66
C GLU A 403 16.04 -7.68 14.53
N SER A 404 16.10 -8.30 13.35
CA SER A 404 15.75 -9.74 13.24
C SER A 404 16.83 -10.66 13.83
N SER A 405 18.07 -10.19 13.93
CA SER A 405 19.21 -10.92 14.51
C SER A 405 19.36 -10.77 16.03
N SER A 406 18.62 -9.85 16.67
CA SER A 406 18.68 -9.61 18.12
C SER A 406 17.47 -10.13 18.90
N ILE A 407 16.43 -10.63 18.21
CA ILE A 407 15.21 -11.20 18.83
C ILE A 407 15.35 -12.72 19.12
N VAL A 408 16.42 -13.38 18.66
CA VAL A 408 16.61 -14.85 18.80
C VAL A 408 17.93 -15.23 19.50
N ALA A 409 18.51 -14.33 20.30
CA ALA A 409 19.62 -14.69 21.19
C ALA A 409 19.11 -14.99 22.60
#